data_AF-A0A2M9M1S5-F1
#
_entry.id   AF-A0A2M9M1S5-F1
#
_cell.length_a   1.000
_cell.length_b   1.000
_cell.length_c   1.000
_cell.angle_alpha   90.00
_cell.angle_beta   90.00
_cell.angle_gamma   90.00
#
_symmetry.space_group_name_H-M   'P 1'
#
loop_
_entity.id
_entity.type
_entity.pdbx_description
1 polymer ?
#
loop_
_entity_poly.entity_id
_entity_poly.type
_entity_poly.pdbx_seq_one_letter_code
_entity_poly.pdbx_strand_id
1 'polypeptide(L)'
;MTTTPDALLALRATTPQTGAPGTTATADPRDPAESAAPGAVGRAAGPRIPAARSGADPAVRIPAQGGPAADPTGAADAAPTDGDTSGAPAPHDPCAHGFLPERPPVRSMIGTWTRLDAMAREAAVAPDRATALDVVGRADRAEELTALRQRVSRLSPRNAEAAAMRVAVIAVSCGWSALDPQAPAAREVANEAFLELWAAIAHRIDHDQFVALPTLALHNWAPERKPRRHIPIDQLARTEQLVPIVRWAPEGQPLSRLDRLMLAATRLEAHGIWLFRLADTLAGRAPDDSSTPTALRRLVRIQHALRAQLHSEAAELASAPATDQQRAVLGALAEQGALEPPVLQAADAVLGIGGRRLGEGRRQHLRRHLPAQHRAWLSAMDRHCAPVRTLAHRGGPDAAVYREAQESLIALRRTYTALVQTAAAPTPGPLPEAA
;
A
#
# COMPACT_ATOMS: atom_id res chain seq x y z
N MET A 1 -9.26 72.91 -49.20
CA MET A 1 -8.17 72.58 -48.25
C MET A 1 -7.71 71.17 -48.59
N THR A 2 -6.66 70.95 -49.39
CA THR A 2 -5.22 70.96 -49.02
C THR A 2 -4.87 69.92 -47.94
N THR A 3 -3.96 68.95 -48.09
CA THR A 3 -3.24 68.39 -49.27
C THR A 3 -2.53 67.09 -48.84
N THR A 4 -2.37 66.12 -49.73
CA THR A 4 -1.40 64.97 -49.65
C THR A 4 0.01 65.41 -50.15
N PRO A 5 1.06 64.56 -50.28
CA PRO A 5 1.49 63.27 -49.65
C PRO A 5 3.02 63.25 -49.29
N ASP A 6 3.64 62.05 -49.25
CA ASP A 6 5.09 61.72 -49.41
C ASP A 6 6.08 62.11 -48.26
N ALA A 7 7.27 61.49 -48.06
CA ALA A 7 8.02 60.49 -48.84
C ALA A 7 9.02 59.63 -48.00
N LEU A 8 9.19 58.35 -48.38
CA LEU A 8 10.44 57.65 -48.80
C LEU A 8 11.75 57.50 -47.96
N LEU A 9 12.44 56.37 -48.25
CA LEU A 9 13.84 55.95 -48.03
C LEU A 9 14.26 55.59 -46.58
N ALA A 10 14.69 54.38 -46.21
CA ALA A 10 15.57 53.33 -46.79
C ALA A 10 17.04 53.41 -46.34
N LEU A 11 17.54 52.32 -45.74
CA LEU A 11 18.98 52.07 -45.57
C LEU A 11 19.25 50.54 -45.50
N ARG A 12 19.96 50.04 -46.51
CA ARG A 12 20.64 48.74 -46.51
C ARG A 12 22.07 48.94 -45.99
N ALA A 13 22.58 48.00 -45.19
CA ALA A 13 24.01 47.70 -45.11
C ALA A 13 24.19 46.23 -44.65
N THR A 14 24.58 45.28 -45.51
CA THR A 14 25.96 44.90 -45.94
C THR A 14 26.49 43.71 -45.12
N THR A 15 26.75 42.59 -45.80
CA THR A 15 27.49 41.41 -45.30
C THR A 15 28.98 41.70 -45.12
N PRO A 16 29.68 40.89 -44.30
CA PRO A 16 30.99 40.43 -44.74
C PRO A 16 31.16 38.91 -44.66
N GLN A 17 31.87 38.38 -45.66
CA GLN A 17 32.46 37.05 -45.72
C GLN A 17 34.00 37.19 -45.53
N THR A 18 34.74 36.09 -45.45
CA THR A 18 36.22 35.96 -45.25
C THR A 18 36.63 35.88 -43.77
N GLY A 19 37.48 34.94 -43.32
CA GLY A 19 38.11 33.79 -44.02
C GLY A 19 38.94 32.93 -43.04
N ALA A 20 39.40 31.75 -43.47
CA ALA A 20 40.34 30.89 -42.73
C ALA A 20 41.82 31.31 -43.01
N PRO A 21 42.78 31.02 -42.10
CA PRO A 21 43.45 29.69 -42.05
C PRO A 21 43.73 29.20 -40.61
N GLY A 22 44.22 27.99 -40.31
CA GLY A 22 44.56 26.79 -41.11
C GLY A 22 45.49 25.84 -40.31
N THR A 23 45.63 24.56 -40.73
CA THR A 23 46.65 23.54 -40.29
C THR A 23 46.69 23.15 -38.79
N THR A 24 46.96 21.92 -38.31
CA THR A 24 47.35 20.56 -38.81
C THR A 24 47.19 19.57 -37.61
N ALA A 25 47.11 18.23 -37.69
CA ALA A 25 47.02 17.26 -38.80
C ALA A 25 46.61 15.84 -38.31
N THR A 26 45.87 15.10 -39.17
CA THR A 26 46.04 13.69 -39.57
C THR A 26 46.26 12.54 -38.54
N ALA A 27 45.33 11.56 -38.49
CA ALA A 27 45.56 10.14 -38.87
C ALA A 27 44.45 9.17 -38.40
N ASP A 28 43.50 8.88 -39.30
CA ASP A 28 42.83 7.57 -39.43
C ASP A 28 43.80 6.60 -40.18
N PRO A 29 43.52 5.30 -40.53
CA PRO A 29 42.29 4.53 -40.37
C PRO A 29 42.43 3.03 -39.99
N ARG A 30 41.30 2.34 -39.69
CA ARG A 30 40.75 1.17 -40.45
C ARG A 30 39.85 0.20 -39.64
N ASP A 31 38.60 0.14 -40.08
CA ASP A 31 37.64 -1.00 -40.08
C ASP A 31 38.23 -2.31 -40.68
N PRO A 32 37.60 -3.52 -40.59
CA PRO A 32 36.13 -3.73 -40.59
C PRO A 32 35.55 -4.85 -39.68
N ALA A 33 34.22 -5.02 -39.82
CA ALA A 33 33.34 -5.93 -39.07
C ALA A 33 33.29 -7.40 -39.57
N GLU A 34 32.81 -8.30 -38.71
CA GLU A 34 31.88 -9.42 -38.99
C GLU A 34 31.29 -9.92 -37.63
N SER A 35 29.98 -10.01 -37.44
CA SER A 35 29.04 -11.07 -37.88
C SER A 35 29.13 -12.38 -37.06
N ALA A 36 28.03 -12.70 -36.34
CA ALA A 36 27.42 -14.03 -36.18
C ALA A 36 26.75 -14.22 -34.79
N ALA A 37 25.42 -14.34 -34.78
CA ALA A 37 24.74 -15.26 -33.87
C ALA A 37 24.77 -16.66 -34.52
N PRO A 38 24.76 -17.75 -33.75
CA PRO A 38 23.50 -18.51 -33.67
C PRO A 38 23.30 -19.32 -32.37
N GLY A 39 22.13 -19.97 -32.27
CA GLY A 39 22.09 -21.33 -31.72
C GLY A 39 21.30 -21.51 -30.44
N ALA A 40 20.29 -22.38 -30.49
CA ALA A 40 19.46 -22.77 -29.35
C ALA A 40 19.76 -24.22 -28.90
N VAL A 41 19.02 -24.66 -27.86
CA VAL A 41 18.83 -26.05 -27.40
C VAL A 41 19.93 -26.64 -26.50
N GLY A 42 19.54 -27.04 -25.29
CA GLY A 42 20.37 -27.82 -24.36
C GLY A 42 19.61 -28.24 -23.09
N ARG A 43 19.08 -29.47 -23.08
CA ARG A 43 18.24 -30.03 -22.00
C ARG A 43 18.94 -31.24 -21.35
N ALA A 44 19.52 -31.09 -20.16
CA ALA A 44 20.06 -32.17 -19.33
C ALA A 44 20.07 -31.71 -17.85
N ALA A 45 19.34 -32.38 -16.94
CA ALA A 45 19.78 -33.53 -16.15
C ALA A 45 20.81 -33.15 -15.06
N GLY A 46 20.38 -33.21 -13.78
CA GLY A 46 21.26 -32.93 -12.62
C GLY A 46 21.72 -34.21 -11.89
N PRO A 47 22.71 -34.09 -10.99
CA PRO A 47 22.98 -35.03 -9.90
C PRO A 47 22.61 -34.38 -8.53
N ARG A 48 21.80 -35.02 -7.68
CA ARG A 48 22.13 -36.13 -6.77
C ARG A 48 23.11 -35.77 -5.64
N ILE A 49 22.56 -35.74 -4.43
CA ILE A 49 23.20 -35.59 -3.12
C ILE A 49 24.01 -36.85 -2.77
N PRO A 50 25.21 -36.73 -2.15
CA PRO A 50 25.77 -37.74 -1.27
C PRO A 50 25.41 -37.45 0.19
N ALA A 51 24.93 -38.46 0.92
CA ALA A 51 24.58 -38.36 2.33
C ALA A 51 25.79 -38.58 3.25
N ALA A 52 25.79 -37.92 4.40
CA ALA A 52 26.60 -38.29 5.56
C ALA A 52 25.69 -38.39 6.80
N ARG A 53 25.86 -39.44 7.60
CA ARG A 53 25.07 -39.76 8.80
C ARG A 53 25.92 -39.60 10.07
N SER A 54 25.20 -39.55 11.20
CA SER A 54 25.70 -39.59 12.59
C SER A 54 26.35 -38.29 13.10
N GLY A 55 26.02 -37.80 14.30
CA GLY A 55 25.04 -38.31 15.27
C GLY A 55 25.04 -37.50 16.57
N ALA A 56 24.43 -38.07 17.62
CA ALA A 56 24.26 -37.55 18.98
C ALA A 56 23.08 -36.57 19.21
N ASP A 57 22.00 -37.16 19.74
CA ASP A 57 20.93 -36.52 20.51
C ASP A 57 21.50 -36.00 21.86
N PRO A 58 20.81 -35.09 22.57
CA PRO A 58 20.01 -35.61 23.69
C PRO A 58 18.65 -34.94 23.90
N ALA A 59 17.67 -35.78 24.23
CA ALA A 59 16.30 -35.40 24.54
C ALA A 59 16.11 -34.68 25.90
N VAL A 60 15.14 -33.75 25.96
CA VAL A 60 14.39 -33.41 27.18
C VAL A 60 12.89 -33.38 26.85
N ARG A 61 12.06 -33.82 27.82
CA ARG A 61 10.68 -34.30 27.63
C ARG A 61 9.61 -33.20 27.62
N ILE A 62 8.52 -33.47 26.92
CA ILE A 62 7.19 -32.83 27.09
C ILE A 62 6.24 -33.86 27.75
N PRO A 63 5.47 -33.47 28.79
CA PRO A 63 4.22 -34.13 29.18
C PRO A 63 3.01 -33.20 28.97
N ALA A 64 1.77 -33.66 28.81
CA ALA A 64 1.25 -34.93 28.30
C ALA A 64 -0.24 -34.66 27.97
N GLN A 65 -0.75 -35.12 26.82
CA GLN A 65 -2.19 -35.12 26.56
C GLN A 65 -2.81 -36.38 27.17
N GLY A 66 -3.84 -36.21 28.00
CA GLY A 66 -4.70 -37.29 28.47
C GLY A 66 -6.07 -37.19 27.82
N GLY A 67 -6.48 -38.23 27.10
CA GLY A 67 -7.85 -38.42 26.61
C GLY A 67 -8.17 -39.92 26.62
N PRO A 68 -9.35 -40.35 27.11
CA PRO A 68 -9.77 -41.74 27.00
C PRO A 68 -10.42 -41.99 25.63
N ALA A 69 -10.17 -43.18 25.08
CA ALA A 69 -10.84 -43.66 23.87
C ALA A 69 -12.15 -44.38 24.23
N ALA A 70 -13.15 -44.25 23.34
CA ALA A 70 -14.28 -45.17 23.22
C ALA A 70 -14.62 -45.31 21.73
N ASP A 71 -14.91 -46.54 21.30
CA ASP A 71 -14.94 -46.97 19.90
C ASP A 71 -16.40 -47.34 19.47
N PRO A 72 -16.70 -47.95 18.31
CA PRO A 72 -17.34 -47.22 17.21
C PRO A 72 -18.74 -47.75 16.81
N THR A 73 -19.53 -46.97 16.05
CA THR A 73 -20.47 -47.46 15.00
C THR A 73 -21.25 -46.32 14.32
N GLY A 74 -21.66 -46.53 13.05
CA GLY A 74 -22.73 -45.74 12.39
C GLY A 74 -22.27 -44.86 11.23
N ALA A 75 -22.78 -45.13 10.02
CA ALA A 75 -22.47 -44.38 8.80
C ALA A 75 -23.60 -43.41 8.42
N ALA A 76 -23.24 -42.26 7.82
CA ALA A 76 -24.08 -41.50 6.86
C ALA A 76 -23.27 -40.39 6.18
N ASP A 77 -23.52 -40.15 4.88
CA ASP A 77 -23.05 -38.96 4.16
C ASP A 77 -23.68 -37.68 4.73
N ALA A 78 -22.88 -36.66 5.00
CA ALA A 78 -23.34 -35.28 5.21
C ALA A 78 -22.27 -34.27 4.79
N ALA A 79 -22.69 -33.20 4.11
CA ALA A 79 -21.84 -32.11 3.65
C ALA A 79 -21.22 -31.32 4.83
N PRO A 80 -20.05 -30.68 4.66
CA PRO A 80 -19.45 -29.87 5.71
C PRO A 80 -20.28 -28.61 5.97
N THR A 81 -21.01 -28.61 7.08
CA THR A 81 -21.59 -27.40 7.68
C THR A 81 -20.48 -26.61 8.36
N ASP A 82 -20.25 -25.37 7.92
CA ASP A 82 -19.40 -24.42 8.65
C ASP A 82 -20.03 -24.13 10.02
N GLY A 83 -19.50 -24.78 11.07
CA GLY A 83 -19.94 -24.63 12.45
C GLY A 83 -19.51 -23.28 13.02
N ASP A 84 -20.49 -22.42 13.28
CA ASP A 84 -20.28 -21.08 13.84
C ASP A 84 -19.94 -21.15 15.34
N THR A 85 -18.65 -21.30 15.67
CA THR A 85 -18.19 -21.15 17.05
C THR A 85 -18.18 -19.68 17.43
N SER A 86 -19.18 -19.29 18.22
CA SER A 86 -19.20 -18.04 19.00
C SER A 86 -18.11 -18.06 20.08
N GLY A 87 -16.86 -17.91 19.65
CA GLY A 87 -15.74 -17.51 20.48
C GLY A 87 -15.53 -16.01 20.36
N ALA A 88 -15.01 -15.37 21.41
CA ALA A 88 -14.37 -14.07 21.24
C ALA A 88 -13.31 -14.19 20.12
N PRO A 89 -13.14 -13.17 19.25
CA PRO A 89 -12.18 -13.26 18.16
C PRO A 89 -10.82 -13.64 18.72
N ALA A 90 -10.23 -14.72 18.18
CA ALA A 90 -8.90 -15.13 18.57
C ALA A 90 -7.96 -13.93 18.40
N PRO A 91 -7.04 -13.68 19.35
CA PRO A 91 -6.20 -12.49 19.29
C PRO A 91 -5.42 -12.49 17.97
N HIS A 92 -5.66 -11.49 17.13
CA HIS A 92 -5.06 -11.30 15.81
C HIS A 92 -3.54 -11.45 15.92
N ASP A 93 -2.99 -12.58 15.45
CA ASP A 93 -1.54 -12.78 15.45
C ASP A 93 -0.91 -11.94 14.32
N PRO A 94 -0.20 -10.85 14.67
CA PRO A 94 0.39 -9.97 13.68
C PRO A 94 1.55 -10.67 12.94
N CYS A 95 2.15 -11.72 13.52
CA CYS A 95 3.22 -12.49 12.89
C CYS A 95 2.71 -13.50 11.83
N ALA A 96 1.40 -13.81 11.83
CA ALA A 96 0.77 -14.68 10.84
C ALA A 96 0.57 -13.99 9.48
N HIS A 97 0.27 -12.67 9.46
CA HIS A 97 -0.14 -11.97 8.25
C HIS A 97 0.13 -10.44 8.21
N GLY A 98 0.73 -9.87 9.25
CA GLY A 98 1.06 -8.45 9.32
C GLY A 98 -0.18 -7.56 9.52
N PHE A 99 -0.27 -6.51 8.69
CA PHE A 99 -1.42 -5.60 8.64
C PHE A 99 -2.48 -5.99 7.60
N LEU A 100 -2.24 -7.04 6.79
CA LEU A 100 -3.25 -7.57 5.87
C LEU A 100 -4.43 -8.18 6.64
N PRO A 101 -5.65 -8.19 6.07
CA PRO A 101 -6.76 -8.95 6.64
C PRO A 101 -6.51 -10.47 6.56
N GLU A 102 -7.06 -11.26 7.49
CA GLU A 102 -6.90 -12.73 7.54
C GLU A 102 -7.25 -13.45 6.24
N ARG A 103 -8.22 -12.89 5.50
CA ARG A 103 -8.81 -13.48 4.28
C ARG A 103 -8.80 -12.45 3.16
N PRO A 104 -8.78 -12.88 1.88
CA PRO A 104 -8.87 -11.96 0.74
C PRO A 104 -10.09 -11.03 0.88
N PRO A 105 -9.97 -9.73 0.58
CA PRO A 105 -11.10 -8.81 0.71
C PRO A 105 -12.31 -9.20 -0.14
N VAL A 106 -13.49 -8.73 0.26
CA VAL A 106 -14.76 -9.09 -0.39
C VAL A 106 -14.90 -8.37 -1.73
N ARG A 107 -14.67 -9.12 -2.82
CA ARG A 107 -14.70 -8.62 -4.22
C ARG A 107 -16.04 -8.02 -4.64
N SER A 108 -17.15 -8.53 -4.13
CA SER A 108 -18.49 -8.03 -4.44
C SER A 108 -19.39 -8.18 -3.22
N MET A 109 -20.09 -7.10 -2.86
CA MET A 109 -21.15 -7.14 -1.85
C MET A 109 -22.38 -7.88 -2.39
N ILE A 110 -23.20 -8.47 -1.52
CA ILE A 110 -24.38 -9.27 -1.90
C ILE A 110 -25.70 -8.67 -1.39
N GLY A 111 -26.80 -9.08 -2.01
CA GLY A 111 -28.15 -8.63 -1.65
C GLY A 111 -28.29 -7.11 -1.76
N THR A 112 -28.83 -6.47 -0.72
CA THR A 112 -29.04 -5.01 -0.67
C THR A 112 -27.76 -4.20 -0.69
N TRP A 113 -26.62 -4.79 -0.31
CA TRP A 113 -25.31 -4.12 -0.26
C TRP A 113 -24.66 -3.96 -1.65
N THR A 114 -25.21 -4.57 -2.70
CA THR A 114 -24.78 -4.32 -4.09
C THR A 114 -24.89 -2.84 -4.47
N ARG A 115 -25.87 -2.11 -3.90
CA ARG A 115 -26.02 -0.66 -4.06
C ARG A 115 -24.80 0.12 -3.57
N LEU A 116 -24.23 -0.26 -2.42
CA LEU A 116 -23.01 0.36 -1.90
C LEU A 116 -21.78 0.07 -2.78
N ASP A 117 -21.71 -1.13 -3.39
CA ASP A 117 -20.65 -1.46 -4.35
C ASP A 117 -20.79 -0.61 -5.64
N ALA A 118 -22.02 -0.41 -6.13
CA ALA A 118 -22.30 0.44 -7.29
C ALA A 118 -21.99 1.93 -7.01
N MET A 119 -22.47 2.49 -5.90
CA MET A 119 -22.16 3.87 -5.48
C MET A 119 -20.67 4.11 -5.37
N ALA A 120 -19.91 3.18 -4.75
CA ALA A 120 -18.46 3.33 -4.61
C ALA A 120 -17.74 3.29 -5.97
N ARG A 121 -18.18 2.44 -6.91
CA ARG A 121 -17.65 2.43 -8.28
C ARG A 121 -17.93 3.73 -9.01
N GLU A 122 -19.17 4.20 -8.95
CA GLU A 122 -19.60 5.43 -9.63
C GLU A 122 -18.87 6.67 -9.08
N ALA A 123 -18.75 6.78 -7.75
CA ALA A 123 -18.00 7.87 -7.11
C ALA A 123 -16.49 7.80 -7.34
N ALA A 124 -15.89 6.61 -7.52
CA ALA A 124 -14.46 6.46 -7.79
C ALA A 124 -14.06 6.91 -9.21
N VAL A 125 -14.92 6.68 -10.20
CA VAL A 125 -14.68 7.02 -11.62
C VAL A 125 -15.31 8.35 -12.05
N ALA A 126 -15.90 9.10 -11.11
CA ALA A 126 -16.39 10.44 -11.36
C ALA A 126 -15.27 11.35 -11.95
N PRO A 127 -15.62 12.32 -12.81
CA PRO A 127 -14.66 13.27 -13.36
C PRO A 127 -14.24 14.34 -12.34
N ASP A 128 -15.14 14.71 -11.44
CA ASP A 128 -14.95 15.72 -10.41
C ASP A 128 -15.76 15.45 -9.13
N ARG A 129 -15.44 16.25 -8.10
CA ARG A 129 -16.09 16.22 -6.78
C ARG A 129 -17.60 16.44 -6.85
N ALA A 130 -18.10 17.32 -7.72
CA ALA A 130 -19.53 17.63 -7.80
C ALA A 130 -20.32 16.41 -8.29
N THR A 131 -19.80 15.75 -9.33
CA THR A 131 -20.36 14.51 -9.87
C THR A 131 -20.33 13.38 -8.83
N ALA A 132 -19.27 13.28 -8.02
CA ALA A 132 -19.22 12.33 -6.90
C ALA A 132 -20.27 12.62 -5.81
N LEU A 133 -20.50 13.89 -5.48
CA LEU A 133 -21.56 14.31 -4.56
C LEU A 133 -22.97 13.97 -5.10
N ASP A 134 -23.19 14.13 -6.41
CA ASP A 134 -24.45 13.77 -7.08
C ASP A 134 -24.78 12.27 -7.03
N VAL A 135 -23.78 11.38 -6.88
CA VAL A 135 -24.00 9.95 -6.61
C VAL A 135 -24.69 9.80 -5.25
N VAL A 136 -24.13 10.42 -4.20
CA VAL A 136 -24.68 10.37 -2.84
C VAL A 136 -26.06 11.02 -2.79
N GLY A 137 -26.23 12.19 -3.42
CA GLY A 137 -27.52 12.90 -3.49
C GLY A 137 -28.61 12.20 -4.30
N ARG A 138 -28.26 11.26 -5.19
CA ARG A 138 -29.24 10.35 -5.82
C ARG A 138 -29.61 9.19 -4.91
N ALA A 139 -28.62 8.57 -4.27
CA ALA A 139 -28.84 7.45 -3.36
C ALA A 139 -29.68 7.84 -2.14
N ASP A 140 -29.50 9.06 -1.63
CA ASP A 140 -30.32 9.64 -0.56
C ASP A 140 -31.79 9.81 -0.99
N ARG A 141 -32.04 10.46 -2.13
CA ARG A 141 -33.38 10.63 -2.71
C ARG A 141 -34.08 9.31 -3.07
N ALA A 142 -33.32 8.24 -3.24
CA ALA A 142 -33.82 6.89 -3.47
C ALA A 142 -33.93 6.05 -2.17
N GLU A 143 -33.74 6.68 -1.00
CA GLU A 143 -33.73 6.08 0.34
C GLU A 143 -32.70 4.94 0.53
N GLU A 144 -31.76 4.76 -0.41
CA GLU A 144 -30.79 3.66 -0.38
C GLU A 144 -29.86 3.75 0.82
N LEU A 145 -29.43 4.97 1.20
CA LEU A 145 -28.53 5.21 2.34
C LEU A 145 -29.19 4.80 3.67
N THR A 146 -30.42 5.26 3.91
CA THR A 146 -31.23 4.90 5.09
C THR A 146 -31.51 3.39 5.14
N ALA A 147 -31.85 2.79 3.99
CA ALA A 147 -32.09 1.35 3.88
C ALA A 147 -30.83 0.48 4.07
N LEU A 148 -29.64 1.03 3.80
CA LEU A 148 -28.35 0.39 4.15
C LEU A 148 -28.06 0.55 5.64
N ARG A 149 -28.24 1.75 6.21
CA ARG A 149 -27.97 2.04 7.63
C ARG A 149 -28.72 1.08 8.56
N GLN A 150 -30.02 0.89 8.32
CA GLN A 150 -30.88 -0.02 9.10
C GLN A 150 -30.40 -1.48 9.10
N ARG A 151 -29.50 -1.87 8.18
CA ARG A 151 -29.00 -3.23 8.01
C ARG A 151 -27.56 -3.42 8.49
N VAL A 152 -26.85 -2.37 8.90
CA VAL A 152 -25.43 -2.44 9.32
C VAL A 152 -25.19 -3.46 10.44
N SER A 153 -26.12 -3.56 11.40
CA SER A 153 -26.06 -4.55 12.49
C SER A 153 -26.05 -6.01 12.02
N ARG A 154 -26.52 -6.29 10.80
CA ARG A 154 -26.57 -7.63 10.18
C ARG A 154 -25.31 -7.96 9.38
N LEU A 155 -24.36 -7.03 9.25
CA LEU A 155 -23.07 -7.30 8.60
C LEU A 155 -22.21 -8.20 9.50
N SER A 156 -21.71 -9.30 8.95
CA SER A 156 -20.56 -10.01 9.54
C SER A 156 -19.31 -9.10 9.53
N PRO A 157 -18.33 -9.29 10.43
CA PRO A 157 -17.15 -8.40 10.52
C PRO A 157 -16.45 -8.17 9.18
N ARG A 158 -16.19 -9.25 8.43
CA ARG A 158 -15.59 -9.20 7.09
C ARG A 158 -16.40 -8.39 6.07
N ASN A 159 -17.73 -8.42 6.15
CA ASN A 159 -18.59 -7.61 5.28
C ASN A 159 -18.71 -6.16 5.78
N ALA A 160 -18.49 -5.90 7.08
CA ALA A 160 -18.40 -4.55 7.64
C ALA A 160 -17.11 -3.83 7.21
N GLU A 161 -15.96 -4.51 7.24
CA GLU A 161 -14.70 -4.01 6.65
C GLU A 161 -14.87 -3.71 5.15
N ALA A 162 -15.54 -4.60 4.42
CA ALA A 162 -15.83 -4.44 3.00
C ALA A 162 -16.73 -3.21 2.74
N ALA A 163 -17.73 -2.97 3.59
CA ALA A 163 -18.57 -1.79 3.54
C ALA A 163 -17.79 -0.51 3.91
N ALA A 164 -16.92 -0.56 4.92
CA ALA A 164 -16.08 0.55 5.33
C ALA A 164 -15.12 1.00 4.22
N MET A 165 -14.47 0.06 3.52
CA MET A 165 -13.65 0.40 2.34
C MET A 165 -14.46 1.17 1.28
N ARG A 166 -15.71 0.77 1.03
CA ARG A 166 -16.60 1.41 0.04
C ARG A 166 -17.10 2.77 0.48
N VAL A 167 -17.41 2.94 1.76
CA VAL A 167 -17.69 4.26 2.36
C VAL A 167 -16.45 5.16 2.26
N ALA A 168 -15.24 4.62 2.50
CA ALA A 168 -14.00 5.38 2.37
C ALA A 168 -13.76 5.87 0.93
N VAL A 169 -14.03 5.03 -0.08
CA VAL A 169 -13.99 5.43 -1.49
C VAL A 169 -14.92 6.62 -1.75
N ILE A 170 -16.19 6.52 -1.34
CA ILE A 170 -17.19 7.57 -1.56
C ILE A 170 -16.76 8.85 -0.81
N ALA A 171 -16.33 8.73 0.44
CA ALA A 171 -15.91 9.86 1.26
C ALA A 171 -14.68 10.59 0.69
N VAL A 172 -13.64 9.89 0.21
CA VAL A 172 -12.50 10.58 -0.42
C VAL A 172 -12.90 11.23 -1.74
N SER A 173 -13.70 10.57 -2.58
CA SER A 173 -14.17 11.16 -3.85
C SER A 173 -15.06 12.39 -3.65
N CYS A 174 -15.85 12.43 -2.59
CA CYS A 174 -16.67 13.59 -2.22
C CYS A 174 -15.87 14.71 -1.53
N GLY A 175 -14.56 14.52 -1.29
CA GLY A 175 -13.70 15.49 -0.60
C GLY A 175 -13.92 15.57 0.93
N TRP A 176 -14.44 14.50 1.54
CA TRP A 176 -14.73 14.40 2.97
C TRP A 176 -13.65 13.62 3.75
N SER A 177 -12.42 13.53 3.24
CA SER A 177 -11.33 12.72 3.84
C SER A 177 -10.91 13.15 5.26
N ALA A 178 -11.13 14.42 5.62
CA ALA A 178 -10.81 14.99 6.93
C ALA A 178 -12.02 15.06 7.89
N LEU A 179 -13.19 14.62 7.44
CA LEU A 179 -14.45 14.81 8.16
C LEU A 179 -14.66 13.71 9.22
N ASP A 180 -15.06 14.11 10.42
CA ASP A 180 -15.57 13.22 11.45
C ASP A 180 -17.10 13.09 11.28
N PRO A 181 -17.64 11.90 10.99
CA PRO A 181 -19.07 11.73 10.74
C PRO A 181 -19.96 11.96 11.97
N GLN A 182 -19.38 12.05 13.18
CA GLN A 182 -20.11 12.36 14.42
C GLN A 182 -20.10 13.85 14.76
N ALA A 183 -19.23 14.65 14.12
CA ALA A 183 -19.10 16.07 14.45
C ALA A 183 -20.33 16.87 13.96
N PRO A 184 -20.92 17.76 14.78
CA PRO A 184 -22.09 18.55 14.37
C PRO A 184 -21.87 19.35 13.07
N ALA A 185 -20.69 19.93 12.89
CA ALA A 185 -20.29 20.67 11.69
C ALA A 185 -20.21 19.81 10.41
N ALA A 186 -20.15 18.48 10.52
CA ALA A 186 -20.18 17.60 9.36
C ALA A 186 -21.50 17.72 8.57
N ARG A 187 -22.61 17.94 9.27
CA ARG A 187 -23.95 18.11 8.68
C ARG A 187 -24.08 19.35 7.79
N GLU A 188 -23.19 20.31 7.95
CA GLU A 188 -23.13 21.53 7.11
C GLU A 188 -22.40 21.26 5.77
N VAL A 189 -21.64 20.16 5.66
CA VAL A 189 -20.69 19.90 4.57
C VAL A 189 -20.98 18.60 3.81
N ALA A 190 -21.74 17.68 4.42
CA ALA A 190 -22.01 16.35 3.90
C ALA A 190 -23.46 15.92 4.13
N ASN A 191 -23.93 14.99 3.27
CA ASN A 191 -25.29 14.46 3.35
C ASN A 191 -25.54 13.69 4.65
N GLU A 192 -26.58 14.04 5.39
CA GLU A 192 -26.84 13.48 6.73
C GLU A 192 -27.07 11.96 6.71
N ALA A 193 -27.84 11.42 5.77
CA ALA A 193 -28.06 9.97 5.67
C ALA A 193 -26.76 9.20 5.34
N PHE A 194 -25.85 9.80 4.57
CA PHE A 194 -24.51 9.24 4.35
C PHE A 194 -23.65 9.29 5.62
N LEU A 195 -23.69 10.40 6.37
CA LEU A 195 -23.00 10.52 7.66
C LEU A 195 -23.50 9.47 8.67
N GLU A 196 -24.82 9.27 8.77
CA GLU A 196 -25.38 8.25 9.65
C GLU A 196 -24.96 6.82 9.24
N LEU A 197 -24.88 6.54 7.93
CA LEU A 197 -24.40 5.25 7.40
C LEU A 197 -22.91 5.04 7.71
N TRP A 198 -22.08 6.06 7.50
CA TRP A 198 -20.65 6.04 7.82
C TRP A 198 -20.45 5.83 9.33
N ALA A 199 -21.10 6.64 10.17
CA ALA A 199 -21.10 6.53 11.62
C ALA A 199 -21.47 5.11 12.10
N ALA A 200 -22.54 4.52 11.55
CA ALA A 200 -22.96 3.17 11.89
C ALA A 200 -21.91 2.10 11.49
N ILE A 201 -21.28 2.25 10.33
CA ILE A 201 -20.23 1.33 9.86
C ILE A 201 -18.95 1.48 10.69
N ALA A 202 -18.51 2.70 10.98
CA ALA A 202 -17.38 3.01 11.86
C ALA A 202 -17.53 2.31 13.22
N HIS A 203 -18.70 2.47 13.85
CA HIS A 203 -19.04 1.79 15.09
C HIS A 203 -19.05 0.26 14.95
N ARG A 204 -19.53 -0.28 13.81
CA ARG A 204 -19.56 -1.73 13.56
C ARG A 204 -18.18 -2.36 13.40
N ILE A 205 -17.15 -1.58 13.01
CA ILE A 205 -15.77 -2.05 12.84
C ILE A 205 -14.80 -1.57 13.95
N ASP A 206 -15.30 -0.89 14.99
CA ASP A 206 -14.50 -0.28 16.07
C ASP A 206 -13.32 0.60 15.55
N HIS A 207 -13.62 1.43 14.56
CA HIS A 207 -12.62 2.27 13.91
C HIS A 207 -13.28 3.52 13.29
N ASP A 208 -13.14 4.67 13.94
CA ASP A 208 -13.83 5.90 13.52
C ASP A 208 -13.21 6.56 12.29
N GLN A 209 -11.88 6.68 12.26
CA GLN A 209 -11.16 7.49 11.25
C GLN A 209 -10.59 6.64 10.10
N PHE A 210 -11.38 5.68 9.61
CA PHE A 210 -10.94 4.72 8.61
C PHE A 210 -10.71 5.29 7.20
N VAL A 211 -11.04 6.56 6.93
CA VAL A 211 -10.89 7.17 5.60
C VAL A 211 -9.43 7.56 5.35
N ALA A 212 -8.64 6.58 4.89
CA ALA A 212 -7.20 6.72 4.68
C ALA A 212 -6.66 5.70 3.66
N LEU A 213 -5.50 5.97 3.06
CA LEU A 213 -4.84 5.07 2.13
C LEU A 213 -4.55 3.68 2.72
N PRO A 214 -4.16 3.49 4.00
CA PRO A 214 -4.07 2.16 4.58
C PRO A 214 -5.36 1.34 4.45
N THR A 215 -6.53 1.90 4.79
CA THR A 215 -7.82 1.20 4.63
C THR A 215 -8.11 0.88 3.17
N LEU A 216 -7.84 1.84 2.26
CA LEU A 216 -8.01 1.62 0.83
C LEU A 216 -7.08 0.49 0.34
N ALA A 217 -5.77 0.56 0.60
CA ALA A 217 -4.79 -0.43 0.14
C ALA A 217 -4.96 -1.81 0.77
N LEU A 218 -5.37 -1.91 2.04
CA LEU A 218 -5.53 -3.19 2.73
C LEU A 218 -6.81 -3.94 2.34
N HIS A 219 -7.88 -3.23 1.96
CA HIS A 219 -9.19 -3.82 1.68
C HIS A 219 -9.69 -3.65 0.22
N ASN A 220 -9.02 -2.86 -0.63
CA ASN A 220 -9.39 -2.64 -2.03
C ASN A 220 -8.55 -3.44 -3.03
N TRP A 221 -8.41 -4.75 -2.83
CA TRP A 221 -7.67 -5.60 -3.75
C TRP A 221 -8.23 -7.02 -3.79
N ALA A 222 -8.07 -7.67 -4.93
CA ALA A 222 -8.33 -9.10 -5.11
C ALA A 222 -7.29 -9.69 -6.08
N PRO A 223 -6.99 -11.00 -6.03
CA PRO A 223 -6.29 -11.65 -7.12
C PRO A 223 -7.17 -11.59 -8.38
N GLU A 224 -6.56 -11.34 -9.54
CA GLU A 224 -7.27 -11.27 -10.84
C GLU A 224 -8.08 -12.55 -11.07
N ARG A 225 -7.42 -13.69 -10.83
CA ARG A 225 -7.93 -15.06 -11.01
C ARG A 225 -8.08 -15.74 -9.65
N LYS A 226 -9.06 -16.63 -9.50
CA LYS A 226 -9.20 -17.45 -8.28
C LYS A 226 -7.95 -18.34 -8.13
N PRO A 227 -7.24 -18.30 -6.99
CA PRO A 227 -6.06 -19.15 -6.79
C PRO A 227 -6.45 -20.63 -6.81
N ARG A 228 -5.61 -21.45 -7.46
CA ARG A 228 -5.88 -22.89 -7.67
C ARG A 228 -5.68 -23.77 -6.43
N ARG A 229 -5.03 -23.24 -5.40
CA ARG A 229 -4.75 -23.88 -4.11
C ARG A 229 -4.96 -22.87 -2.99
N HIS A 230 -5.07 -23.33 -1.75
CA HIS A 230 -4.98 -22.44 -0.60
C HIS A 230 -3.57 -21.84 -0.53
N ILE A 231 -3.47 -20.52 -0.38
CA ILE A 231 -2.22 -19.75 -0.31
C ILE A 231 -2.39 -18.75 0.84
N PRO A 232 -1.42 -18.61 1.77
CA PRO A 232 -1.44 -17.58 2.81
C PRO A 232 -1.62 -16.18 2.23
N ILE A 233 -2.31 -15.29 2.94
CA ILE A 233 -2.70 -13.98 2.39
C ILE A 233 -1.51 -13.11 1.98
N ASP A 234 -0.41 -13.17 2.76
CA ASP A 234 0.84 -12.46 2.46
C ASP A 234 1.55 -13.03 1.22
N GLN A 235 1.46 -14.34 0.98
CA GLN A 235 1.99 -14.95 -0.24
C GLN A 235 1.11 -14.60 -1.44
N LEU A 236 -0.22 -14.69 -1.30
CA LEU A 236 -1.19 -14.34 -2.33
C LEU A 236 -0.96 -12.91 -2.84
N ALA A 237 -0.87 -11.94 -1.92
CA ALA A 237 -0.65 -10.53 -2.23
C ALA A 237 0.74 -10.23 -2.85
N ARG A 238 1.73 -11.11 -2.64
CA ARG A 238 3.08 -10.98 -3.23
C ARG A 238 3.24 -11.64 -4.59
N THR A 239 2.61 -12.81 -4.82
CA THR A 239 2.90 -13.64 -6.00
C THR A 239 1.83 -13.62 -7.07
N GLU A 240 0.58 -13.29 -6.73
CA GLU A 240 -0.50 -13.23 -7.72
C GLU A 240 -0.61 -11.85 -8.38
N GLN A 241 -1.15 -11.81 -9.59
CA GLN A 241 -1.56 -10.56 -10.22
C GLN A 241 -2.78 -10.01 -9.48
N LEU A 242 -2.66 -8.79 -8.94
CA LEU A 242 -3.72 -8.14 -8.16
C LEU A 242 -4.48 -7.12 -9.03
N VAL A 243 -5.76 -6.95 -8.72
CA VAL A 243 -6.64 -5.93 -9.30
C VAL A 243 -7.38 -5.18 -8.19
N PRO A 244 -7.71 -3.88 -8.37
CA PRO A 244 -8.56 -3.16 -7.41
C PRO A 244 -9.97 -3.74 -7.41
N ILE A 245 -10.64 -3.75 -6.26
CA ILE A 245 -12.03 -4.19 -6.18
C ILE A 245 -12.95 -3.09 -6.71
N VAL A 246 -12.75 -1.87 -6.23
CA VAL A 246 -13.26 -0.61 -6.76
C VAL A 246 -12.09 0.08 -7.47
N ARG A 247 -12.30 0.50 -8.71
CA ARG A 247 -11.27 1.11 -9.57
C ARG A 247 -11.54 2.60 -9.71
N TRP A 248 -10.48 3.41 -9.75
CA TRP A 248 -10.56 4.84 -10.06
C TRP A 248 -10.34 5.13 -11.55
N ALA A 249 -9.77 4.19 -12.30
CA ALA A 249 -9.88 4.17 -13.76
C ALA A 249 -11.21 3.54 -14.22
N PRO A 250 -11.90 4.12 -15.22
CA PRO A 250 -13.08 3.53 -15.86
C PRO A 250 -12.87 2.08 -16.33
N GLU A 251 -13.97 1.34 -16.50
CA GLU A 251 -13.91 -0.02 -17.04
C GLU A 251 -13.37 -0.02 -18.48
N GLY A 252 -12.63 -1.06 -18.85
CA GLY A 252 -11.91 -1.16 -20.13
C GLY A 252 -10.64 -0.31 -20.25
N GLN A 253 -10.42 0.70 -19.39
CA GLN A 253 -9.19 1.51 -19.39
C GLN A 253 -8.05 0.84 -18.61
N PRO A 254 -6.77 1.24 -18.81
CA PRO A 254 -5.66 0.84 -17.92
C PRO A 254 -5.86 1.35 -16.48
N LEU A 255 -5.22 0.71 -15.50
CA LEU A 255 -5.27 1.14 -14.10
C LEU A 255 -4.68 2.55 -13.93
N SER A 256 -5.31 3.37 -13.08
CA SER A 256 -4.84 4.72 -12.77
C SER A 256 -3.60 4.73 -11.89
N ARG A 257 -2.93 5.88 -11.75
CA ARG A 257 -1.83 6.06 -10.79
C ARG A 257 -2.26 5.77 -9.34
N LEU A 258 -3.50 6.14 -8.97
CA LEU A 258 -4.06 5.86 -7.65
C LEU A 258 -4.32 4.35 -7.45
N ASP A 259 -4.91 3.68 -8.44
CA ASP A 259 -5.10 2.22 -8.42
C ASP A 259 -3.75 1.50 -8.21
N ARG A 260 -2.72 1.91 -8.96
CA ARG A 260 -1.37 1.33 -8.87
C ARG A 260 -0.68 1.64 -7.55
N LEU A 261 -0.82 2.86 -7.01
CA LEU A 261 -0.27 3.21 -5.69
C LEU A 261 -0.88 2.35 -4.58
N MET A 262 -2.20 2.11 -4.62
CA MET A 262 -2.86 1.23 -3.65
C MET A 262 -2.33 -0.20 -3.74
N LEU A 263 -2.24 -0.78 -4.94
CA LEU A 263 -1.70 -2.14 -5.11
C LEU A 263 -0.22 -2.26 -4.72
N ALA A 264 0.59 -1.24 -5.02
CA ALA A 264 1.99 -1.16 -4.60
C ALA A 264 2.10 -1.11 -3.06
N ALA A 265 1.20 -0.39 -2.39
CA ALA A 265 1.10 -0.37 -0.93
C ALA A 265 0.64 -1.73 -0.37
N THR A 266 -0.37 -2.39 -0.97
CA THR A 266 -0.77 -3.77 -0.59
C THR A 266 0.41 -4.74 -0.65
N ARG A 267 1.23 -4.66 -1.71
CA ARG A 267 2.43 -5.49 -1.88
C ARG A 267 3.52 -5.15 -0.87
N LEU A 268 3.68 -3.87 -0.51
CA LEU A 268 4.61 -3.44 0.53
C LEU A 268 4.20 -4.02 1.90
N GLU A 269 2.92 -3.97 2.24
CA GLU A 269 2.36 -4.58 3.46
C GLU A 269 2.52 -6.10 3.48
N ALA A 270 2.31 -6.76 2.35
CA ALA A 270 2.50 -8.21 2.19
C ALA A 270 3.97 -8.67 2.36
N HIS A 271 4.94 -7.83 1.96
CA HIS A 271 6.35 -8.03 2.29
C HIS A 271 6.69 -7.57 3.72
N GLY A 272 5.87 -6.70 4.31
CA GLY A 272 6.01 -6.19 5.66
C GLY A 272 6.02 -7.26 6.74
N ILE A 273 5.33 -8.38 6.55
CA ILE A 273 5.28 -9.53 7.47
C ILE A 273 6.66 -10.02 7.95
N TRP A 274 7.71 -9.86 7.15
CA TRP A 274 9.07 -10.24 7.54
C TRP A 274 9.65 -9.33 8.63
N LEU A 275 9.19 -8.08 8.72
CA LEU A 275 9.50 -7.16 9.84
C LEU A 275 8.82 -7.60 11.13
N PHE A 276 7.58 -8.09 11.06
CA PHE A 276 6.82 -8.59 12.23
C PHE A 276 7.55 -9.78 12.85
N ARG A 277 7.84 -10.81 12.04
CA ARG A 277 8.56 -12.02 12.47
C ARG A 277 9.99 -11.73 12.95
N LEU A 278 10.58 -10.61 12.54
CA LEU A 278 11.87 -10.15 13.03
C LEU A 278 11.77 -9.32 14.32
N ALA A 279 10.65 -8.62 14.54
CA ALA A 279 10.43 -7.78 15.71
C ALA A 279 10.55 -8.59 17.01
N ASP A 280 10.00 -9.81 17.05
CA ASP A 280 10.14 -10.72 18.20
C ASP A 280 11.59 -11.11 18.51
N THR A 281 12.50 -11.01 17.53
CA THR A 281 13.94 -11.22 17.75
C THR A 281 14.62 -10.00 18.39
N LEU A 282 14.08 -8.79 18.22
CA LEU A 282 14.65 -7.54 18.75
C LEU A 282 13.91 -7.01 19.99
N ALA A 283 12.65 -7.38 20.17
CA ALA A 283 11.78 -6.96 21.26
C ALA A 283 12.32 -7.44 22.63
N GLY A 284 12.50 -6.49 23.56
CA GLY A 284 12.88 -6.78 24.94
C GLY A 284 14.33 -7.27 25.13
N ARG A 285 15.13 -7.38 24.06
CA ARG A 285 16.53 -7.84 24.16
C ARG A 285 17.46 -6.71 24.61
N ALA A 286 18.51 -7.09 25.32
CA ALA A 286 19.63 -6.20 25.57
C ALA A 286 20.34 -5.88 24.24
N PRO A 287 20.80 -4.64 24.02
CA PRO A 287 21.55 -4.28 22.80
C PRO A 287 22.84 -5.10 22.62
N ASP A 288 23.37 -5.65 23.71
CA ASP A 288 24.56 -6.51 23.80
C ASP A 288 24.28 -8.01 23.55
N ASP A 289 23.02 -8.39 23.28
CA ASP A 289 22.67 -9.77 22.89
C ASP A 289 23.29 -10.11 21.52
N SER A 290 24.00 -11.23 21.45
CA SER A 290 24.72 -11.73 20.25
C SER A 290 23.84 -11.96 19.02
N SER A 291 22.53 -12.07 19.18
CA SER A 291 21.55 -12.17 18.10
C SER A 291 21.17 -10.81 17.49
N THR A 292 21.30 -9.70 18.22
CA THR A 292 20.92 -8.35 17.79
C THR A 292 21.60 -7.92 16.48
N PRO A 293 22.92 -8.11 16.28
CA PRO A 293 23.58 -7.72 15.03
C PRO A 293 23.11 -8.57 13.84
N THR A 294 22.83 -9.86 14.08
CA THR A 294 22.28 -10.77 13.07
C THR A 294 20.85 -10.38 12.68
N ALA A 295 20.04 -9.96 13.65
CA ALA A 295 18.70 -9.44 13.41
C ALA A 295 18.74 -8.12 12.62
N LEU A 296 19.62 -7.18 12.96
CA LEU A 296 19.76 -5.94 12.19
C LEU A 296 20.22 -6.18 10.75
N ARG A 297 21.14 -7.11 10.48
CA ARG A 297 21.50 -7.52 9.09
C ARG A 297 20.35 -8.23 8.35
N ARG A 298 19.37 -8.82 9.05
CA ARG A 298 18.13 -9.33 8.44
C ARG A 298 17.18 -8.16 8.12
N LEU A 299 17.07 -7.18 9.02
CA LEU A 299 16.26 -5.98 8.82
C LEU A 299 16.71 -5.18 7.59
N VAL A 300 18.01 -4.90 7.45
CA VAL A 300 18.60 -4.24 6.28
C VAL A 300 18.21 -4.94 4.98
N ARG A 301 18.30 -6.28 4.93
CA ARG A 301 17.90 -7.07 3.75
C ARG A 301 16.41 -6.99 3.46
N ILE A 302 15.55 -6.99 4.47
CA ILE A 302 14.10 -6.80 4.29
C ILE A 302 13.81 -5.40 3.76
N GLN A 303 14.44 -4.36 4.31
CA GLN A 303 14.30 -2.97 3.84
C GLN A 303 14.78 -2.81 2.38
N HIS A 304 15.86 -3.47 1.97
CA HIS A 304 16.29 -3.51 0.58
C HIS A 304 15.30 -4.24 -0.33
N ALA A 305 14.72 -5.36 0.10
CA ALA A 305 13.70 -6.07 -0.68
C ALA A 305 12.41 -5.23 -0.85
N LEU A 306 11.93 -4.60 0.23
CA LEU A 306 10.83 -3.63 0.20
C LEU A 306 11.13 -2.47 -0.76
N ARG A 307 12.34 -1.90 -0.67
CA ARG A 307 12.77 -0.79 -1.53
C ARG A 307 12.86 -1.22 -2.99
N ALA A 308 13.39 -2.39 -3.29
CA ALA A 308 13.46 -2.94 -4.65
C ALA A 308 12.06 -3.16 -5.25
N GLN A 309 11.11 -3.70 -4.46
CA GLN A 309 9.72 -3.83 -4.88
C GLN A 309 9.11 -2.47 -5.27
N LEU A 310 9.28 -1.42 -4.45
CA LEU A 310 8.79 -0.08 -4.81
C LEU A 310 9.44 0.47 -6.10
N HIS A 311 10.71 0.18 -6.38
CA HIS A 311 11.33 0.58 -7.65
C HIS A 311 10.74 -0.17 -8.86
N SER A 312 10.40 -1.46 -8.71
CA SER A 312 9.75 -2.22 -9.80
C SER A 312 8.35 -1.70 -10.15
N GLU A 313 7.58 -1.17 -9.18
CA GLU A 313 6.26 -0.57 -9.44
C GLU A 313 6.37 0.84 -10.08
N ALA A 314 7.49 1.53 -9.89
CA ALA A 314 7.62 2.96 -10.21
C ALA A 314 7.42 3.28 -11.70
N ALA A 315 7.94 2.45 -12.61
CA ALA A 315 7.83 2.66 -14.05
C ALA A 315 6.39 2.49 -14.56
N GLU A 316 5.66 1.50 -14.05
CA GLU A 316 4.26 1.29 -14.40
C GLU A 316 3.33 2.34 -13.75
N LEU A 317 3.67 2.81 -12.55
CA LEU A 317 2.94 3.90 -11.89
C LEU A 317 3.16 5.24 -12.61
N ALA A 318 4.38 5.54 -13.07
CA ALA A 318 4.67 6.78 -13.80
C ALA A 318 3.94 6.86 -15.17
N SER A 319 3.87 5.74 -15.88
CA SER A 319 3.22 5.64 -17.20
C SER A 319 1.69 5.51 -17.15
N ALA A 320 1.10 5.24 -15.99
CA ALA A 320 -0.34 5.18 -15.82
C ALA A 320 -1.03 6.56 -15.87
N PRO A 321 -2.29 6.63 -16.33
CA PRO A 321 -3.07 7.86 -16.34
C PRO A 321 -3.43 8.33 -14.93
N ALA A 322 -3.50 9.64 -14.74
CA ALA A 322 -4.05 10.29 -13.55
C ALA A 322 -5.08 11.34 -13.94
N THR A 323 -6.19 11.40 -13.21
CA THR A 323 -7.21 12.46 -13.31
C THR A 323 -7.06 13.50 -12.20
N ASP A 324 -7.63 14.68 -12.39
CA ASP A 324 -7.56 15.76 -11.41
C ASP A 324 -8.27 15.42 -10.09
N GLN A 325 -9.37 14.67 -10.14
CA GLN A 325 -10.01 14.11 -8.96
C GLN A 325 -9.09 13.15 -8.19
N GLN A 326 -8.35 12.27 -8.87
CA GLN A 326 -7.39 11.36 -8.22
C GLN A 326 -6.24 12.14 -7.55
N ARG A 327 -5.76 13.22 -8.19
CA ARG A 327 -4.74 14.12 -7.61
C ARG A 327 -5.29 14.87 -6.39
N ALA A 328 -6.53 15.35 -6.44
CA ALA A 328 -7.21 16.01 -5.32
C ALA A 328 -7.42 15.05 -4.13
N VAL A 329 -7.83 13.80 -4.38
CA VAL A 329 -7.92 12.74 -3.36
C VAL A 329 -6.57 12.50 -2.68
N LEU A 330 -5.49 12.37 -3.47
CA LEU A 330 -4.14 12.19 -2.91
C LEU A 330 -3.66 13.41 -2.11
N GLY A 331 -3.94 14.63 -2.57
CA GLY A 331 -3.63 15.86 -1.84
C GLY A 331 -4.35 15.93 -0.49
N ALA A 332 -5.67 15.74 -0.48
CA ALA A 332 -6.48 15.79 0.73
C ALA A 332 -6.14 14.67 1.74
N LEU A 333 -5.69 13.50 1.27
CA LEU A 333 -5.13 12.46 2.15
C LEU A 333 -3.72 12.82 2.65
N ALA A 334 -2.89 13.48 1.84
CA ALA A 334 -1.55 13.92 2.26
C ALA A 334 -1.60 14.94 3.40
N GLU A 335 -2.53 15.90 3.31
CA GLU A 335 -2.76 16.93 4.35
C GLU A 335 -3.11 16.32 5.71
N GLN A 336 -3.87 15.22 5.72
CA GLN A 336 -4.23 14.48 6.94
C GLN A 336 -3.15 13.51 7.43
N GLY A 337 -2.04 13.36 6.69
CA GLY A 337 -1.05 12.30 6.91
C GLY A 337 -1.57 10.89 6.58
N ALA A 338 -2.75 10.78 5.98
CA ALA A 338 -3.50 9.55 5.75
C ALA A 338 -2.95 8.71 4.57
N LEU A 339 -1.70 8.94 4.14
CA LEU A 339 -1.02 8.23 3.05
C LEU A 339 0.04 7.23 3.53
N GLU A 340 0.44 7.23 4.80
CA GLU A 340 1.57 6.40 5.26
C GLU A 340 1.18 4.94 5.53
N PRO A 341 1.74 3.95 4.81
CA PRO A 341 1.46 2.53 5.05
C PRO A 341 1.97 2.09 6.43
N PRO A 342 1.19 1.33 7.20
CA PRO A 342 1.56 0.93 8.57
C PRO A 342 2.87 0.11 8.64
N VAL A 343 3.30 -0.60 7.59
CA VAL A 343 4.62 -1.25 7.52
C VAL A 343 5.79 -0.28 7.70
N LEU A 344 5.69 0.97 7.23
CA LEU A 344 6.75 1.98 7.44
C LEU A 344 6.80 2.44 8.90
N GLN A 345 5.63 2.51 9.56
CA GLN A 345 5.55 2.80 10.99
C GLN A 345 6.10 1.64 11.83
N ALA A 346 5.88 0.39 11.41
CA ALA A 346 6.48 -0.78 12.04
C ALA A 346 8.01 -0.80 11.88
N ALA A 347 8.54 -0.45 10.71
CA ALA A 347 9.98 -0.36 10.48
C ALA A 347 10.68 0.69 11.38
N ASP A 348 10.05 1.85 11.60
CA ASP A 348 10.50 2.84 12.59
C ASP A 348 10.49 2.27 14.02
N ALA A 349 9.42 1.53 14.37
CA ALA A 349 9.26 0.94 15.70
C ALA A 349 10.33 -0.13 15.99
N VAL A 350 10.61 -1.03 15.03
CA VAL A 350 11.68 -2.06 15.16
C VAL A 350 13.05 -1.45 15.45
N LEU A 351 13.39 -0.30 14.87
CA LEU A 351 14.65 0.39 15.14
C LEU A 351 14.65 1.22 16.44
N GLY A 352 13.56 1.22 17.22
CA GLY A 352 13.41 2.08 18.40
C GLY A 352 13.34 3.58 18.06
N ILE A 353 13.14 3.93 16.79
CA ILE A 353 12.93 5.30 16.30
C ILE A 353 11.48 5.74 16.57
N GLY A 354 10.56 4.79 16.75
CA GLY A 354 9.14 5.01 16.99
C GLY A 354 8.77 5.88 18.19
N GLY A 355 9.53 5.81 19.30
CA GLY A 355 9.21 6.49 20.56
C GLY A 355 10.10 7.68 20.94
N ARG A 356 9.47 8.74 21.48
CA ARG A 356 10.09 9.87 22.21
C ARG A 356 11.05 10.77 21.41
N ARG A 357 10.50 11.53 20.46
CA ARG A 357 11.08 12.79 19.92
C ARG A 357 9.99 13.86 19.89
N LEU A 358 10.36 15.15 19.94
CA LEU A 358 9.41 16.26 19.74
C LEU A 358 8.57 16.00 18.47
N GLY A 359 7.25 16.00 18.64
CA GLY A 359 6.30 15.60 17.58
C GLY A 359 5.51 14.31 17.84
N GLU A 360 5.42 13.83 19.09
CA GLU A 360 4.63 12.63 19.45
C GLU A 360 3.16 12.70 18.97
N GLY A 361 2.55 13.90 19.06
CA GLY A 361 1.22 14.16 18.51
C GLY A 361 1.10 13.83 17.03
N ARG A 362 2.15 14.05 16.21
CA ARG A 362 2.13 13.72 14.77
C ARG A 362 2.01 12.23 14.52
N ARG A 363 2.68 11.36 15.30
CA ARG A 363 2.59 9.90 15.11
C ARG A 363 1.31 9.29 15.68
N GLN A 364 0.82 9.78 16.82
CA GLN A 364 -0.51 9.40 17.32
C GLN A 364 -1.61 9.80 16.32
N HIS A 365 -1.48 10.98 15.70
CA HIS A 365 -2.34 11.46 14.64
C HIS A 365 -2.22 10.60 13.36
N LEU A 366 -1.03 10.17 12.92
CA LEU A 366 -0.89 9.24 11.79
C LEU A 366 -1.55 7.87 12.08
N ARG A 367 -1.47 7.39 13.32
CA ARG A 367 -2.01 6.09 13.73
C ARG A 367 -3.53 6.06 13.89
N ARG A 368 -4.21 7.20 14.00
CA ARG A 368 -5.69 7.26 14.18
C ARG A 368 -6.47 6.55 13.07
N HIS A 369 -5.86 6.45 11.89
CA HIS A 369 -6.36 5.79 10.68
C HIS A 369 -6.14 4.27 10.64
N LEU A 370 -5.67 3.68 11.74
CA LEU A 370 -5.46 2.24 11.89
C LEU A 370 -6.45 1.65 12.91
N PRO A 371 -6.95 0.43 12.70
CA PRO A 371 -7.74 -0.31 13.69
C PRO A 371 -7.07 -0.35 15.07
N ALA A 372 -7.88 -0.41 16.14
CA ALA A 372 -7.38 -0.39 17.52
C ALA A 372 -6.29 -1.43 17.79
N GLN A 373 -6.42 -2.65 17.27
CA GLN A 373 -5.41 -3.70 17.38
C GLN A 373 -4.05 -3.31 16.77
N HIS A 374 -4.05 -2.70 15.59
CA HIS A 374 -2.83 -2.29 14.88
C HIS A 374 -2.14 -1.13 15.60
N ARG A 375 -2.93 -0.19 16.14
CA ARG A 375 -2.43 0.89 17.01
C ARG A 375 -1.80 0.34 18.30
N ALA A 376 -2.45 -0.62 18.95
CA ALA A 376 -1.98 -1.24 20.18
C ALA A 376 -0.67 -2.01 19.97
N TRP A 377 -0.58 -2.80 18.89
CA TRP A 377 0.63 -3.54 18.53
C TRP A 377 1.82 -2.63 18.22
N LEU A 378 1.65 -1.64 17.34
CA LEU A 378 2.70 -0.64 17.06
C LEU A 378 3.17 0.08 18.33
N SER A 379 2.24 0.40 19.24
CA SER A 379 2.56 1.03 20.52
C SER A 379 3.29 0.10 21.49
N ALA A 380 3.08 -1.23 21.40
CA ALA A 380 3.86 -2.22 22.14
C ALA A 380 5.28 -2.35 21.58
N MET A 381 5.44 -2.42 20.25
CA MET A 381 6.76 -2.42 19.61
C MET A 381 7.59 -1.19 19.99
N ASP A 382 6.99 0.01 19.96
CA ASP A 382 7.69 1.25 20.32
C ASP A 382 8.31 1.18 21.73
N ARG A 383 7.69 0.43 22.65
CA ARG A 383 8.22 0.17 23.99
C ARG A 383 9.29 -0.93 23.97
N HIS A 384 9.00 -2.07 23.35
CA HIS A 384 9.86 -3.26 23.41
C HIS A 384 11.15 -3.12 22.60
N CYS A 385 11.12 -2.37 21.50
CA CYS A 385 12.28 -2.11 20.63
C CYS A 385 12.97 -0.77 20.95
N ALA A 386 12.48 0.02 21.91
CA ALA A 386 13.14 1.25 22.37
C ALA A 386 14.63 1.07 22.76
N PRO A 387 15.07 -0.05 23.38
CA PRO A 387 16.49 -0.24 23.71
C PRO A 387 17.40 -0.29 22.48
N VAL A 388 16.93 -0.77 21.32
CA VAL A 388 17.73 -0.92 20.09
C VAL A 388 18.35 0.43 19.67
N ARG A 389 17.63 1.55 19.91
CA ARG A 389 18.10 2.89 19.57
C ARG A 389 19.38 3.31 20.31
N THR A 390 19.75 2.66 21.42
CA THR A 390 21.00 2.99 22.14
C THR A 390 22.24 2.62 21.34
N LEU A 391 22.13 1.70 20.37
CA LEU A 391 23.21 1.39 19.43
C LEU A 391 23.65 2.61 18.61
N ALA A 392 22.77 3.60 18.42
CA ALA A 392 23.09 4.88 17.76
C ALA A 392 24.19 5.68 18.47
N HIS A 393 24.39 5.46 19.77
CA HIS A 393 25.32 6.21 20.62
C HIS A 393 26.56 5.39 21.02
N ARG A 394 26.70 4.18 20.48
CA ARG A 394 27.82 3.27 20.77
C ARG A 394 28.83 3.27 19.61
N GLY A 395 30.07 2.87 19.91
CA GLY A 395 31.07 2.54 18.89
C GLY A 395 30.97 1.07 18.46
N GLY A 396 31.77 0.70 17.45
CA GLY A 396 31.94 -0.71 17.05
C GLY A 396 31.02 -1.19 15.92
N PRO A 397 31.11 -2.49 15.57
CA PRO A 397 30.44 -3.05 14.39
C PRO A 397 28.91 -3.02 14.48
N ASP A 398 28.34 -3.24 15.65
CA ASP A 398 26.89 -3.34 15.81
C ASP A 398 26.20 -1.98 15.66
N ALA A 399 26.88 -0.91 16.09
CA ALA A 399 26.51 0.47 15.83
C ALA A 399 26.65 0.87 14.35
N ALA A 400 27.51 0.20 13.58
CA ALA A 400 27.60 0.39 12.13
C ALA A 400 26.41 -0.28 11.42
N VAL A 401 26.08 -1.53 11.76
CA VAL A 401 24.90 -2.24 11.20
C VAL A 401 23.59 -1.53 11.59
N TYR A 402 23.50 -0.97 12.81
CA TYR A 402 22.35 -0.17 13.19
C TYR A 402 22.20 1.09 12.32
N ARG A 403 23.29 1.83 12.06
CA ARG A 403 23.28 3.00 11.15
C ARG A 403 22.90 2.63 9.72
N GLU A 404 23.44 1.53 9.19
CA GLU A 404 23.06 0.98 7.89
C GLU A 404 21.53 0.70 7.80
N ALA A 405 20.93 0.16 8.86
CA ALA A 405 19.49 -0.06 8.94
C ALA A 405 18.68 1.25 9.03
N GLN A 406 19.21 2.30 9.66
CA GLN A 406 18.60 3.64 9.64
C GLN A 406 18.66 4.27 8.24
N GLU A 407 19.81 4.20 7.58
CA GLU A 407 20.03 4.74 6.24
C GLU A 407 19.17 4.01 5.20
N SER A 408 19.07 2.68 5.29
CA SER A 408 18.21 1.85 4.44
C SER A 408 16.72 2.18 4.65
N LEU A 409 16.28 2.43 5.89
CA LEU A 409 14.91 2.89 6.17
C LEU A 409 14.64 4.31 5.63
N ILE A 410 15.58 5.24 5.77
CA ILE A 410 15.47 6.59 5.18
C ILE A 410 15.35 6.49 3.66
N ALA A 411 16.13 5.62 3.02
CA ALA A 411 16.06 5.38 1.58
C ALA A 411 14.73 4.73 1.16
N LEU A 412 14.22 3.76 1.92
CA LEU A 412 12.90 3.15 1.71
C LEU A 412 11.78 4.19 1.80
N ARG A 413 11.78 5.02 2.86
CA ARG A 413 10.81 6.12 3.05
C ARG A 413 10.85 7.10 1.88
N ARG A 414 12.05 7.55 1.47
CA ARG A 414 12.22 8.44 0.30
C ARG A 414 11.69 7.82 -0.99
N THR A 415 11.94 6.54 -1.24
CA THR A 415 11.38 5.84 -2.40
C THR A 415 9.85 5.80 -2.36
N TYR A 416 9.24 5.48 -1.21
CA TYR A 416 7.78 5.51 -1.08
C TYR A 416 7.19 6.91 -1.30
N THR A 417 7.80 7.95 -0.70
CA THR A 417 7.39 9.35 -0.92
C THR A 417 7.51 9.76 -2.39
N ALA A 418 8.53 9.29 -3.11
CA ALA A 418 8.66 9.53 -4.54
C ALA A 418 7.50 8.89 -5.34
N LEU A 419 7.11 7.65 -5.04
CA LEU A 419 5.94 7.02 -5.68
C LEU A 419 4.63 7.79 -5.42
N VAL A 420 4.42 8.26 -4.18
CA VAL A 420 3.28 9.10 -3.82
C VAL A 420 3.29 10.42 -4.62
N GLN A 421 4.45 11.06 -4.73
CA GLN A 421 4.62 12.29 -5.52
C GLN A 421 4.36 12.05 -7.01
N THR A 422 4.84 10.94 -7.59
CA THR A 422 4.55 10.55 -8.98
C THR A 422 3.05 10.28 -9.18
N ALA A 423 2.37 9.67 -8.20
CA ALA A 423 0.93 9.43 -8.27
C ALA A 423 0.10 10.72 -8.21
N ALA A 424 0.53 11.70 -7.42
CA ALA A 424 -0.13 13.01 -7.29
C ALA A 424 0.29 14.03 -8.37
N ALA A 425 1.38 13.76 -9.11
CA ALA A 425 1.85 14.63 -10.18
C ALA A 425 0.82 14.72 -11.33
N PRO A 426 0.70 15.87 -12.01
CA PRO A 426 -0.09 15.96 -13.24
C PRO A 426 0.41 14.95 -14.28
N THR A 427 -0.50 14.50 -15.15
CA THR A 427 -0.12 13.78 -16.36
C THR A 427 0.52 14.80 -17.31
N PRO A 428 1.71 14.55 -17.89
CA PRO A 428 2.26 15.42 -18.91
C PRO A 428 1.27 15.51 -20.08
N GLY A 429 0.78 16.71 -20.37
CA GLY A 429 -0.02 16.93 -21.57
C GLY A 429 0.82 16.72 -22.82
N PRO A 430 0.20 16.51 -24.00
CA PRO A 430 0.93 16.65 -25.26
C PRO A 430 1.59 18.03 -25.28
N LEU A 431 2.88 18.09 -25.63
CA LEU A 431 3.53 19.35 -25.96
C LEU A 431 2.71 20.01 -27.07
N PRO A 432 2.37 21.32 -26.99
CA PRO A 432 1.70 21.98 -28.09
C PRO A 432 2.59 21.87 -29.33
N GLU A 433 2.00 21.47 -30.45
CA GLU A 433 2.70 21.49 -31.74
C GLU A 433 3.20 22.92 -31.99
N ALA A 434 4.48 23.04 -32.35
CA ALA A 434 5.05 24.33 -32.70
C ALA A 434 4.39 24.81 -34.00
N ALA A 435 3.72 25.95 -33.92
CA ALA A 435 3.02 26.61 -35.03
C ALA A 435 3.99 27.28 -36.02
#